data_AF-A0A9P6CTD3-F1
#
_entry.id   AF-A0A9P6CTD3-F1
#
_cell.length_a   1.000
_cell.length_b   1.000
_cell.length_c   1.000
_cell.angle_alpha   90.00
_cell.angle_beta   90.00
_cell.angle_gamma   90.00
#
_symmetry.space_group_name_H-M   'P 1'
#
loop_
_entity.id
_entity.type
_entity.pdbx_description
1 polymer ?
#
loop_
_entity_poly.entity_id
_entity_poly.type
_entity_poly.pdbx_seq_one_letter_code
_entity_poly.pdbx_strand_id
1 'polypeptide(L)'
;MIGCNFMARIHEALCIAKENNLPFGGIHIIFAGDFAQLPPVQDTRLYSRIDCKGKATFTGQHKVFGKLLWLTVNQVVILTQIMRQVSDDCKPFVSMLSRLRTGNCTADDYNMLNSQIVSQNPIDSTDTAWANSPVVVSNNDTKDALNEQMTKEFAAKTGQEFHYYYAKD
;
A
#
# COMPACT_ATOMS: atom_id res chain seq x y z
N MET A 1 1.38 3.26 5.10
CA MET A 1 1.52 4.40 4.16
C MET A 1 1.43 5.80 4.78
N ILE A 2 0.77 6.05 5.92
CA ILE A 2 0.86 7.38 6.59
C ILE A 2 2.16 7.48 7.40
N GLY A 3 2.88 8.60 7.23
CA GLY A 3 4.06 8.94 8.00
C GLY A 3 3.83 10.11 8.96
N CYS A 4 4.80 10.36 9.84
CA CYS A 4 4.68 11.36 10.91
C CYS A 4 4.51 12.78 10.37
N ASN A 5 5.24 13.17 9.32
CA ASN A 5 5.12 14.52 8.76
C ASN A 5 3.75 14.71 8.12
N PHE A 6 3.26 13.70 7.39
CA PHE A 6 1.92 13.77 6.81
C PHE A 6 0.83 13.85 7.88
N MET A 7 0.97 13.10 8.98
CA MET A 7 0.05 13.16 10.11
C MET A 7 -0.01 14.55 10.77
N ALA A 8 1.14 15.21 10.94
CA ALA A 8 1.19 16.59 11.44
C ALA A 8 0.46 17.56 10.51
N ARG A 9 0.66 17.44 9.19
CA ARG A 9 -0.03 18.26 8.18
C ARG A 9 -1.54 18.07 8.20
N ILE A 10 -2.02 16.82 8.36
CA ILE A 10 -3.46 16.54 8.50
C ILE A 10 -4.00 17.25 9.74
N HIS A 11 -3.32 17.11 10.88
CA HIS A 11 -3.71 17.79 12.11
C HIS A 11 -3.81 19.30 11.92
N GLU A 12 -2.79 19.95 11.37
CA GLU A 12 -2.76 21.40 11.14
C GLU A 12 -3.91 21.85 10.23
N ALA A 13 -4.13 21.16 9.11
CA ALA A 13 -5.21 21.47 8.20
C ALA A 13 -6.59 21.37 8.90
N LEU A 14 -6.79 20.36 9.75
CA LEU A 14 -8.03 20.21 10.51
C LEU A 14 -8.18 21.27 11.61
N CYS A 15 -7.10 21.62 12.31
CA CYS A 15 -7.14 22.67 13.34
C CYS A 15 -7.49 24.03 12.73
N ILE A 16 -6.92 24.36 11.56
CA ILE A 16 -7.25 25.56 10.80
C ILE A 16 -8.72 25.52 10.36
N ALA A 17 -9.15 24.44 9.69
CA ALA A 17 -10.50 24.33 9.15
C ALA A 17 -11.60 24.32 10.21
N LYS A 18 -11.29 23.88 11.43
CA LYS A 18 -12.24 23.80 12.55
C LYS A 18 -12.08 24.93 13.56
N GLU A 19 -11.13 25.83 13.34
CA GLU A 19 -10.74 26.90 14.28
C GLU A 19 -10.59 26.37 15.72
N ASN A 20 -9.99 25.19 15.85
CA ASN A 20 -9.90 24.44 17.10
C ASN A 20 -8.53 23.79 17.24
N ASN A 21 -7.84 24.05 18.34
CA ASN A 21 -6.48 23.55 18.59
C ASN A 21 -6.45 22.20 19.32
N LEU A 22 -7.60 21.58 19.60
CA LEU A 22 -7.65 20.19 20.06
C LEU A 22 -7.04 19.26 18.99
N PRO A 23 -6.51 18.08 19.37
CA PRO A 23 -6.02 17.10 18.41
C PRO A 23 -6.99 16.90 17.23
N PHE A 24 -6.49 17.13 16.02
CA PHE A 24 -7.23 17.01 14.75
C PHE A 24 -8.44 17.95 14.65
N GLY A 25 -8.34 19.16 15.19
CA GLY A 25 -9.46 20.11 15.18
C GLY A 25 -10.65 19.67 16.03
N GLY A 26 -10.43 18.76 16.99
CA GLY A 26 -11.49 18.16 17.80
C GLY A 26 -12.35 17.12 17.07
N ILE A 27 -11.91 16.63 15.91
CA ILE A 27 -12.62 15.60 15.14
C ILE A 27 -12.24 14.21 15.65
N HIS A 28 -13.21 13.30 15.70
CA HIS A 28 -12.95 11.88 15.93
C HIS A 28 -12.30 11.25 14.70
N ILE A 29 -11.09 10.72 14.87
CA ILE A 29 -10.32 10.07 13.81
C ILE A 29 -10.32 8.56 14.02
N ILE A 30 -10.67 7.81 12.97
CA ILE A 30 -10.53 6.35 12.91
C ILE A 30 -9.42 6.04 11.93
N PHE A 31 -8.36 5.39 12.42
CA PHE A 31 -7.30 4.86 11.58
C PHE A 31 -7.61 3.41 11.23
N ALA A 32 -7.48 3.07 9.94
CA ALA A 32 -7.63 1.70 9.44
C ALA A 32 -6.48 1.38 8.49
N GLY A 33 -5.87 0.22 8.66
CA GLY A 33 -4.77 -0.25 7.80
C GLY A 33 -4.00 -1.41 8.42
N ASP A 34 -2.99 -1.86 7.69
CA ASP A 34 -2.09 -2.94 8.12
C ASP A 34 -0.63 -2.47 8.09
N PHE A 35 0.05 -2.50 9.23
CA PHE A 35 1.45 -2.07 9.36
C PHE A 35 2.46 -3.04 8.74
N ALA A 36 2.03 -4.25 8.39
CA ALA A 36 2.84 -5.21 7.65
C ALA A 36 2.88 -4.92 6.13
N GLN A 37 2.07 -3.97 5.66
CA GLN A 37 2.11 -3.50 4.27
C GLN A 37 3.19 -2.42 4.08
N LEU A 38 3.20 -1.79 2.90
CA LEU A 38 4.20 -0.82 2.51
C LEU A 38 4.31 0.35 3.51
N PRO A 39 5.54 0.71 3.91
CA PRO A 39 5.78 1.88 4.74
C PRO A 39 5.46 3.17 3.97
N PRO A 40 5.32 4.31 4.67
CA PRO A 40 5.31 5.60 4.00
C PRO A 40 6.57 5.81 3.14
N VAL A 41 6.40 6.40 1.96
CA VAL A 41 7.50 6.77 1.07
C VAL A 41 8.14 8.06 1.58
N GLN A 42 9.46 8.05 1.76
CA GLN A 42 10.26 9.21 2.19
C GLN A 42 9.77 9.90 3.50
N ASP A 43 9.02 9.20 4.35
CA ASP A 43 8.55 9.72 5.65
C ASP A 43 8.77 8.67 6.75
N THR A 44 8.73 9.12 8.00
CA THR A 44 8.93 8.29 9.18
C THR A 44 7.65 7.51 9.51
N ARG A 45 7.77 6.21 9.74
CA ARG A 45 6.66 5.33 10.15
C ARG A 45 6.07 5.78 11.49
N LEU A 46 4.74 5.85 11.59
CA LEU A 46 4.06 6.19 12.87
C LEU A 46 4.41 5.22 14.01
N TYR A 47 4.70 3.97 13.68
CA TYR A 47 5.04 2.90 14.63
C TYR A 47 6.55 2.72 14.84
N SER A 48 7.41 3.58 14.31
CA SER A 48 8.84 3.57 14.65
C SER A 48 9.09 4.08 16.07
N ARG A 49 10.28 3.84 16.62
CA ARG A 49 10.73 4.52 17.83
C ARG A 49 10.74 6.04 17.61
N ILE A 50 10.53 6.80 18.68
CA ILE A 50 10.66 8.26 18.63
C ILE A 50 12.13 8.57 18.32
N ASP A 51 12.34 9.33 17.25
CA ASP A 51 13.65 9.84 16.88
C ASP A 51 13.65 11.36 16.92
N CYS A 52 14.40 11.91 17.88
CA CYS A 52 14.52 13.34 18.09
C CYS A 52 15.65 13.98 17.28
N LYS A 53 16.35 13.23 16.41
CA LYS A 53 17.36 13.81 15.52
C LYS A 53 16.73 14.86 14.61
N GLY A 54 17.41 15.99 14.49
CA GLY A 54 16.95 17.11 13.67
C GLY A 54 15.76 17.88 14.24
N LYS A 55 15.34 17.67 15.50
CA LYS A 55 14.18 18.36 16.11
C LYS A 55 14.24 19.89 16.11
N ALA A 56 15.41 20.49 15.85
CA ALA A 56 15.55 21.93 15.71
C ALA A 56 15.01 22.45 14.35
N THR A 57 14.86 21.58 13.35
CA THR A 57 14.29 21.93 12.05
C THR A 57 12.78 21.80 12.06
N PHE A 58 12.09 22.55 11.20
CA PHE A 58 10.65 22.47 11.02
C PHE A 58 10.18 21.02 10.75
N THR A 59 10.81 20.35 9.78
CA THR A 59 10.53 18.94 9.46
C THR A 59 10.78 18.00 10.65
N GLY A 60 11.83 18.26 11.45
CA GLY A 60 12.10 17.48 12.64
C GLY A 60 11.02 17.65 13.72
N GLN A 61 10.50 18.87 13.89
CA GLN A 61 9.39 19.15 14.80
C GLN A 61 8.10 18.46 14.34
N HIS A 62 7.76 18.54 13.04
CA HIS A 62 6.60 17.86 12.46
C HIS A 62 6.66 16.35 12.65
N LYS A 63 7.84 15.75 12.42
CA LYS A 63 8.07 14.32 12.67
C LYS A 63 7.78 13.95 14.13
N VAL A 64 8.28 14.72 15.09
CA VAL A 64 8.05 14.46 16.52
C VAL A 64 6.58 14.68 16.88
N PHE A 65 5.97 15.76 16.40
CA PHE A 65 4.58 16.09 16.70
C PHE A 65 3.59 15.07 16.12
N GLY A 66 3.75 14.67 14.86
CA GLY A 66 2.96 13.60 14.25
C GLY A 66 3.08 12.28 15.02
N LYS A 67 4.27 11.98 15.55
CA LYS A 67 4.46 10.82 16.42
C LYS A 67 3.73 10.96 17.76
N LEU A 68 3.73 12.14 18.37
CA LEU A 68 2.98 12.39 19.61
C LEU A 68 1.47 12.26 19.38
N LEU A 69 0.95 12.76 18.25
CA LEU A 69 -0.45 12.56 17.86
C LEU A 69 -0.78 11.07 17.68
N TRP A 70 0.12 10.27 17.12
CA TRP A 70 -0.09 8.83 17.03
C TRP A 70 -0.19 8.18 18.42
N LEU A 71 0.59 8.65 19.39
CA LEU A 71 0.56 8.13 20.76
C LEU A 71 -0.70 8.53 21.54
N THR A 72 -1.53 9.46 21.03
CA THR A 72 -2.84 9.75 21.66
C THR A 72 -3.90 8.71 21.28
N VAL A 73 -3.64 7.83 20.30
CA VAL A 73 -4.55 6.74 19.95
C VAL A 73 -4.54 5.71 21.09
N ASN A 74 -5.67 5.59 21.78
CA ASN A 74 -5.81 4.76 22.98
C ASN A 74 -6.73 3.55 22.80
N GLN A 75 -7.39 3.41 21.65
CA GLN A 75 -8.24 2.29 21.31
C GLN A 75 -7.70 1.61 20.06
N VAL A 76 -7.55 0.28 20.14
CA VAL A 76 -7.05 -0.56 19.03
C VAL A 76 -8.00 -1.75 18.87
N VAL A 77 -8.51 -1.93 17.66
CA VAL A 77 -9.33 -3.08 17.29
C VAL A 77 -8.56 -3.88 16.25
N ILE A 78 -8.37 -5.17 16.52
CA ILE A 78 -7.69 -6.10 15.60
C ILE A 78 -8.74 -7.02 14.98
N LEU A 79 -8.91 -6.91 13.67
CA LEU A 79 -9.75 -7.83 12.90
C LEU A 79 -8.96 -9.11 12.62
N THR A 80 -9.55 -10.26 12.93
CA THR A 80 -8.90 -11.58 12.81
C THR A 80 -9.47 -12.42 11.67
N GLN A 81 -10.68 -12.12 11.20
CA GLN A 81 -11.34 -12.85 10.13
C GLN A 81 -10.91 -12.33 8.75
N ILE A 82 -10.38 -13.22 7.91
CA ILE A 82 -9.99 -12.92 6.53
C ILE A 82 -11.20 -13.16 5.61
N MET A 83 -11.63 -12.10 4.92
CA MET A 83 -12.85 -12.12 4.08
C MET A 83 -12.55 -12.22 2.58
N ARG A 84 -11.28 -12.10 2.15
CA ARG A 84 -10.92 -12.10 0.72
C ARG A 84 -10.81 -13.50 0.13
N GLN A 85 -10.23 -14.44 0.86
CA GLN A 85 -10.04 -15.84 0.43
C GLN A 85 -10.72 -16.79 1.43
N VAL A 86 -12.04 -16.94 1.33
CA VAL A 86 -12.88 -17.60 2.35
C VAL A 86 -13.06 -19.10 2.10
N SER A 87 -12.85 -19.56 0.88
CA SER A 87 -13.10 -20.94 0.50
C SER A 87 -12.09 -21.92 1.12
N ASP A 88 -12.53 -23.17 1.35
CA ASP A 88 -11.73 -24.17 2.07
C ASP A 88 -10.41 -24.52 1.36
N ASP A 89 -10.44 -24.52 0.02
CA ASP A 89 -9.27 -24.70 -0.84
C ASP A 89 -8.23 -23.56 -0.71
N CYS A 90 -8.65 -22.38 -0.25
CA CYS A 90 -7.75 -21.26 0.00
C CYS A 90 -7.05 -21.31 1.37
N LYS A 91 -7.44 -22.20 2.29
CA LYS A 91 -6.87 -22.25 3.65
C LYS A 91 -5.32 -22.38 3.68
N PRO A 92 -4.67 -23.21 2.85
CA PRO A 92 -3.21 -23.28 2.80
C PRO A 92 -2.60 -21.93 2.38
N PHE A 93 -3.19 -21.28 1.38
CA PHE A 93 -2.75 -19.97 0.89
C PHE A 93 -2.89 -18.88 1.95
N VAL A 94 -4.03 -18.81 2.63
CA VAL A 94 -4.28 -17.88 3.74
C VAL A 94 -3.30 -18.07 4.88
N SER A 95 -3.00 -19.33 5.23
CA SER A 95 -2.03 -19.67 6.27
C SER A 95 -0.62 -19.23 5.90
N MET A 96 -0.22 -19.44 4.64
CA MET A 96 1.05 -18.96 4.11
C MET A 96 1.12 -17.42 4.16
N LEU A 97 0.10 -16.71 3.68
CA LEU A 97 0.08 -15.24 3.69
C LEU A 97 0.18 -14.68 5.12
N SER A 98 -0.45 -15.35 6.09
CA SER A 98 -0.38 -14.96 7.50
C SER A 98 1.05 -15.10 8.06
N ARG A 99 1.79 -16.15 7.68
CA ARG A 99 3.21 -16.33 8.05
C ARG A 99 4.12 -15.35 7.30
N LEU A 100 3.86 -15.11 6.03
CA LEU A 100 4.60 -14.14 5.22
C LEU A 100 4.49 -12.74 5.82
N ARG A 101 3.29 -12.36 6.29
CA ARG A 101 3.02 -11.08 6.95
C ARG A 101 3.92 -10.81 8.16
N THR A 102 4.33 -11.86 8.89
CA THR A 102 5.16 -11.74 10.10
C THR A 102 6.61 -12.19 9.88
N GLY A 103 6.97 -12.62 8.66
CA GLY A 103 8.31 -13.12 8.34
C GLY A 103 8.60 -14.52 8.91
N ASN A 104 7.58 -15.33 9.17
CA ASN A 104 7.70 -16.69 9.72
C ASN A 104 7.46 -17.79 8.67
N CYS A 105 7.86 -17.55 7.42
CA CYS A 105 7.67 -18.52 6.32
C CYS A 105 8.42 -19.84 6.57
N THR A 106 7.82 -20.94 6.11
CA THR A 106 8.40 -22.28 6.11
C THR A 106 8.97 -22.66 4.74
N ALA A 107 9.66 -23.79 4.66
CA ALA A 107 10.08 -24.36 3.37
C ALA A 107 8.88 -24.69 2.47
N ASP A 108 7.76 -25.13 3.05
CA ASP A 108 6.53 -25.42 2.31
C ASP A 108 5.91 -24.15 1.71
N ASP A 109 5.95 -23.02 2.44
CA ASP A 109 5.50 -21.72 1.93
C ASP A 109 6.30 -21.30 0.69
N TYR A 110 7.63 -21.47 0.76
CA TYR A 110 8.54 -21.18 -0.35
C TYR A 110 8.25 -22.09 -1.55
N ASN A 111 8.08 -23.39 -1.34
CA ASN A 111 7.76 -24.34 -2.40
C ASN A 111 6.40 -24.06 -3.05
N MET A 112 5.40 -23.67 -2.24
CA MET A 112 4.07 -23.28 -2.73
C MET A 112 4.12 -22.03 -3.60
N LEU A 113 4.95 -21.03 -3.27
CA LEU A 113 5.14 -19.85 -4.10
C LEU A 113 5.88 -20.18 -5.40
N ASN A 114 6.92 -21.02 -5.33
CA ASN A 114 7.68 -21.42 -6.51
C ASN A 114 6.88 -22.26 -7.50
N SER A 115 5.88 -23.02 -7.04
CA SER A 115 5.00 -23.76 -7.95
C SER A 115 4.12 -22.86 -8.83
N GLN A 116 3.99 -21.58 -8.46
CA GLN A 116 3.27 -20.57 -9.25
C GLN A 116 4.15 -19.87 -10.30
N ILE A 117 5.45 -20.19 -10.37
CA ILE A 117 6.32 -19.64 -11.40
C ILE A 117 5.94 -20.26 -12.73
N VAL A 118 5.49 -19.40 -13.66
CA VAL A 118 5.19 -19.81 -15.04
C VAL A 118 6.49 -20.22 -15.72
N SER A 119 6.64 -21.52 -15.99
CA SER A 119 7.85 -22.11 -16.56
C SER A 119 7.89 -22.07 -18.10
N GLN A 120 6.79 -21.71 -18.76
CA GLN A 120 6.69 -21.66 -20.22
C GLN A 120 6.51 -20.22 -20.73
N ASN A 121 7.49 -19.79 -21.52
CA ASN A 121 7.42 -18.61 -22.37
C ASN A 121 7.26 -19.08 -23.83
N PRO A 122 6.37 -18.47 -24.63
CA PRO A 122 5.53 -17.33 -24.30
C PRO A 122 4.25 -17.77 -23.57
N ILE A 123 3.76 -16.90 -22.67
CA ILE A 123 2.36 -16.94 -22.24
C ILE A 123 1.51 -16.90 -23.52
N ASP A 124 0.66 -17.90 -23.71
CA ASP A 124 -0.21 -17.94 -24.88
C ASP A 124 -1.13 -16.71 -24.85
N SER A 125 -0.84 -15.75 -25.74
CA SER A 125 -1.62 -14.51 -25.90
C SER A 125 -3.09 -14.75 -26.26
N THR A 126 -3.45 -15.99 -26.63
CA THR A 126 -4.82 -16.41 -26.90
C THR A 126 -5.53 -17.00 -25.68
N ASP A 127 -4.83 -17.24 -24.57
CA ASP A 127 -5.43 -17.72 -23.33
C ASP A 127 -6.29 -16.61 -22.70
N THR A 128 -7.59 -16.72 -22.96
CA THR A 128 -8.61 -15.81 -22.44
C THR A 128 -8.63 -15.73 -20.91
N ALA A 129 -8.10 -16.72 -20.19
CA ALA A 129 -8.03 -16.70 -18.73
C ALA A 129 -7.11 -15.57 -18.22
N TRP A 130 -6.13 -15.15 -19.03
CA TRP A 130 -5.15 -14.10 -18.67
C TRP A 130 -5.37 -12.79 -19.42
N ALA A 131 -6.26 -12.76 -20.39
CA ALA A 131 -6.48 -11.61 -21.28
C ALA A 131 -6.78 -10.29 -20.55
N ASN A 132 -7.34 -10.36 -19.34
CA ASN A 132 -7.66 -9.19 -18.51
C ASN A 132 -6.98 -9.22 -17.13
N SER A 133 -5.96 -10.06 -16.95
CA SER A 133 -5.31 -10.21 -15.66
C SER A 133 -4.44 -8.99 -15.34
N PRO A 134 -4.59 -8.38 -14.15
CA PRO A 134 -3.73 -7.27 -13.76
C PRO A 134 -2.30 -7.74 -13.55
N VAL A 135 -1.35 -7.04 -14.16
CA VAL A 135 0.09 -7.30 -13.99
C VAL A 135 0.63 -6.32 -12.95
N VAL A 136 1.26 -6.86 -11.90
CA VAL A 136 1.88 -6.06 -10.84
C VAL A 136 3.40 -6.10 -11.02
N VAL A 137 4.02 -4.93 -11.13
CA VAL A 137 5.48 -4.77 -11.22
C VAL A 137 5.96 -3.78 -10.16
N SER A 138 7.26 -3.83 -9.85
CA SER A 138 7.85 -3.04 -8.77
C SER A 138 8.15 -1.58 -9.13
N ASN A 139 8.32 -1.25 -10.42
CA ASN A 139 8.86 0.03 -10.86
C ASN A 139 7.90 0.72 -11.84
N ASN A 140 7.83 2.06 -11.76
CA ASN A 140 6.99 2.85 -12.66
C ASN A 140 7.39 2.70 -14.12
N ASP A 141 8.69 2.75 -14.45
CA ASP A 141 9.16 2.62 -15.84
C ASP A 141 8.69 1.32 -16.49
N THR A 142 8.76 0.19 -15.77
CA THR A 142 8.27 -1.11 -16.24
C THR A 142 6.75 -1.11 -16.38
N LYS A 143 6.04 -0.53 -15.41
CA LYS A 143 4.58 -0.41 -15.42
C LYS A 143 4.12 0.45 -16.60
N ASP A 144 4.79 1.57 -16.86
CA ASP A 144 4.46 2.50 -17.94
C ASP A 144 4.72 1.87 -19.31
N ALA A 145 5.86 1.19 -19.49
CA ALA A 145 6.16 0.44 -20.71
C ALA A 145 5.13 -0.67 -20.99
N LEU A 146 4.76 -1.46 -19.96
CA LEU A 146 3.74 -2.51 -20.09
C LEU A 146 2.37 -1.91 -20.39
N ASN A 147 1.96 -0.85 -19.69
CA ASN A 147 0.68 -0.19 -19.93
C ASN A 147 0.62 0.38 -21.35
N GLU A 148 1.70 1.00 -21.83
CA GLU A 148 1.76 1.52 -23.19
C GLU A 148 1.57 0.40 -24.23
N GLN A 149 2.28 -0.72 -24.07
CA GLN A 149 2.16 -1.87 -24.96
C GLN A 149 0.73 -2.44 -24.92
N MET A 150 0.21 -2.75 -23.74
CA MET A 150 -1.11 -3.36 -23.56
C MET A 150 -2.24 -2.45 -24.04
N THR A 151 -2.11 -1.13 -23.87
CA THR A 151 -3.13 -0.18 -24.35
C THR A 151 -3.15 -0.11 -25.88
N LYS A 152 -1.99 -0.14 -26.54
CA LYS A 152 -1.91 -0.18 -28.01
C LYS A 152 -2.54 -1.45 -28.57
N GLU A 153 -2.23 -2.60 -27.97
CA GLU A 153 -2.81 -3.90 -28.35
C GLU A 153 -4.33 -3.92 -28.14
N PHE A 154 -4.81 -3.39 -27.01
CA PHE A 154 -6.24 -3.27 -26.73
C PHE A 154 -6.97 -2.37 -27.74
N ALA A 155 -6.42 -1.20 -28.06
CA ALA A 155 -6.98 -0.27 -29.03
C ALA A 155 -7.09 -0.91 -30.43
N ALA A 156 -6.01 -1.57 -30.87
CA ALA A 156 -5.99 -2.30 -32.15
C ALA A 156 -7.04 -3.42 -32.21
N LYS A 157 -7.19 -4.19 -31.12
CA LYS A 157 -8.16 -5.28 -31.03
C LYS A 157 -9.61 -4.79 -31.01
N THR A 158 -9.87 -3.62 -30.42
CA THR A 158 -11.23 -3.08 -30.23
C THR A 158 -11.63 -2.05 -31.28
N GLY A 159 -10.73 -1.66 -32.18
CA GLY A 159 -10.97 -0.61 -33.17
C GLY A 159 -11.14 0.78 -32.55
N GLN A 160 -10.62 0.99 -31.33
CA GLN A 160 -10.69 2.27 -30.63
C GLN A 160 -9.47 3.13 -30.95
N GLU A 161 -9.65 4.45 -30.94
CA GLU A 161 -8.54 5.39 -31.05
C GLU A 161 -7.77 5.46 -29.73
N PHE A 162 -6.44 5.47 -29.84
CA PHE A 162 -5.56 5.57 -28.68
C PHE A 162 -5.15 7.02 -28.44
N HIS A 163 -5.41 7.51 -27.24
CA HIS A 163 -5.10 8.88 -26.84
C HIS A 163 -4.06 8.90 -25.70
N TYR A 164 -3.05 9.77 -25.83
CA TYR A 164 -2.12 10.05 -24.75
C TYR A 164 -2.56 11.31 -24.00
N TYR A 165 -2.60 11.20 -22.68
CA TYR A 165 -2.76 12.33 -21.77
C TYR A 165 -1.54 12.37 -20.87
N TYR A 166 -0.90 13.53 -20.79
CA TYR A 166 0.23 13.75 -19.89
C TYR A 166 -0.22 14.65 -18.76
N ALA A 167 -0.07 14.17 -17.51
CA ALA A 167 -0.09 15.05 -16.36
C ALA A 167 1.24 15.81 -16.30
N LYS A 168 1.18 17.12 -16.04
CA LYS A 168 2.36 17.87 -15.59
C LYS A 168 2.30 17.88 -14.07
N ASP A 169 3.22 17.16 -13.46
CA ASP A 169 3.47 17.21 -12.01
C ASP A 169 4.07 18.57 -11.60
#